data_AF-A0A1G9CXC9-F1
#
_entry.id   AF-A0A1G9CXC9-F1
#
_cell.length_a   1.000
_cell.length_b   1.000
_cell.length_c   1.000
_cell.angle_alpha   90.00
_cell.angle_beta   90.00
_cell.angle_gamma   90.00
#
_symmetry.space_group_name_H-M   'P 1'
#
loop_
_entity.id
_entity.type
_entity.pdbx_description
1 polymer ?
#
loop_
_entity_poly.entity_id
_entity_poly.type
_entity_poly.pdbx_seq_one_letter_code
_entity_poly.pdbx_strand_id
1 'polypeptide(L)'
;MNTDYLDPINSLNMPEMADTTFAMDFLLRAKEGVRNLSIALTETASPEVRALLRNHLMQGIALHQEISELMIRKKWFHPYELNEQYQLDQLSAKNTVMIGQMNLFPGDTSRKGMFDRTPDEHIGGHEA
;
A
#
# COMPACT_ATOMS: atom_id res chain seq x y z
N MET A 1 1.85 0.07 28.10
CA MET A 1 1.17 0.34 26.83
C MET A 1 0.83 -1.00 26.21
N ASN A 2 -0.41 -1.17 25.73
CA ASN A 2 -0.84 -2.41 25.09
C ASN A 2 -0.03 -2.61 23.79
N THR A 3 0.75 -3.69 23.68
CA THR A 3 1.57 -4.02 22.51
C THR A 3 0.80 -4.84 21.47
N ASP A 4 -0.50 -5.02 21.69
CA ASP A 4 -1.38 -5.68 20.73
C ASP A 4 -1.71 -4.74 19.57
N TYR A 5 -1.07 -4.95 18.43
CA TYR A 5 -1.31 -4.17 17.21
C TYR A 5 -2.67 -4.46 16.56
N LEU A 6 -3.38 -5.51 17.00
CA LEU A 6 -4.75 -5.80 16.58
C LEU A 6 -5.80 -5.00 17.35
N ASP A 7 -5.41 -4.32 18.44
CA ASP A 7 -6.26 -3.40 19.16
C ASP A 7 -6.63 -2.21 18.22
N PRO A 8 -7.92 -1.90 18.01
CA PRO A 8 -8.36 -0.77 17.20
C PRO A 8 -7.71 0.56 17.60
N ILE A 9 -7.34 0.73 18.87
CA ILE A 9 -6.64 1.92 19.37
C ILE A 9 -5.27 2.08 18.68
N ASN A 10 -4.56 0.97 18.46
CA ASN A 10 -3.25 0.94 17.81
C ASN A 10 -3.35 0.97 16.28
N SER A 11 -4.54 0.77 15.71
CA SER A 11 -4.81 0.88 14.28
C SER A 11 -5.20 2.30 13.82
N LEU A 12 -5.27 3.28 14.73
CA LEU A 12 -5.60 4.65 14.39
C LEU A 12 -4.56 5.22 13.39
N ASN A 13 -5.05 5.83 12.30
CA ASN A 13 -4.27 6.37 11.16
C ASN A 13 -3.69 5.34 10.18
N MET A 14 -3.76 4.03 10.46
CA MET A 14 -3.35 2.99 9.51
C MET A 14 -4.13 3.01 8.19
N PRO A 15 -5.47 3.24 8.17
CA PRO A 15 -6.21 3.32 6.92
C PRO A 15 -5.74 4.46 6.00
N GLU A 16 -5.46 5.64 6.55
CA GLU A 16 -4.99 6.79 5.77
C GLU A 16 -3.60 6.53 5.19
N MET A 17 -2.72 5.88 5.95
CA MET A 17 -1.39 5.45 5.48
C MET A 17 -1.47 4.36 4.40
N ALA A 18 -2.47 3.49 4.48
CA ALA A 18 -2.73 2.50 3.45
C ALA A 18 -3.25 3.17 2.17
N ASP A 19 -4.16 4.15 2.29
CA ASP A 19 -4.71 4.90 1.15
C ASP A 19 -3.61 5.59 0.34
N THR A 20 -2.63 6.23 0.99
CA THR A 20 -1.50 6.86 0.29
C THR A 20 -0.65 5.85 -0.47
N THR A 21 -0.41 4.68 0.14
CA THR A 21 0.33 3.58 -0.47
C THR A 21 -0.40 3.00 -1.69
N PHE A 22 -1.70 2.76 -1.56
CA PHE A 22 -2.53 2.26 -2.66
C PHE A 22 -2.63 3.26 -3.80
N ALA A 23 -2.78 4.56 -3.50
CA ALA A 23 -2.80 5.60 -4.51
C ALA A 23 -1.48 5.66 -5.29
N MET A 24 -0.33 5.54 -4.60
CA MET A 24 0.98 5.52 -5.23
C MET A 24 1.19 4.29 -6.13
N ASP A 25 0.86 3.08 -5.66
CA ASP A 25 0.95 1.87 -6.50
C ASP A 25 0.03 2.00 -7.72
N PHE A 26 -1.19 2.49 -7.53
CA PHE A 26 -2.13 2.65 -8.63
C PHE A 26 -1.66 3.67 -9.67
N LEU A 27 -1.09 4.80 -9.23
CA LEU A 27 -0.50 5.81 -10.12
C LEU A 27 0.68 5.22 -10.93
N LEU A 28 1.55 4.43 -10.29
CA LEU A 28 2.67 3.75 -10.95
C LEU A 28 2.17 2.73 -11.99
N ARG A 29 1.18 1.91 -11.65
CA ARG A 29 0.60 0.92 -12.56
C ARG A 29 -0.10 1.57 -13.75
N ALA A 30 -0.80 2.69 -13.55
CA ALA A 30 -1.39 3.46 -14.65
C ALA A 30 -0.30 3.97 -15.61
N LYS A 31 0.82 4.47 -15.08
CA LYS A 31 1.98 4.93 -15.86
C LYS A 31 2.65 3.80 -16.65
N GLU A 32 2.83 2.64 -16.02
CA GLU A 32 3.34 1.43 -16.68
C GLU A 32 2.39 0.96 -17.78
N GLY A 33 1.08 0.97 -17.54
CA GLY A 33 0.06 0.67 -18.55
C GLY A 33 0.17 1.57 -19.78
N VAL A 34 0.29 2.89 -19.59
CA VAL A 34 0.50 3.87 -20.68
C VAL A 34 1.77 3.55 -21.48
N ARG A 35 2.89 3.23 -20.80
CA ARG A 35 4.14 2.83 -21.45
C ARG A 35 3.96 1.57 -22.28
N ASN A 36 3.37 0.53 -21.72
CA ASN A 36 3.19 -0.76 -22.37
C ASN A 36 2.25 -0.67 -23.57
N LEU A 37 1.16 0.10 -23.46
CA LEU A 37 0.26 0.37 -24.58
C LEU A 37 0.96 1.12 -25.72
N SER A 38 1.86 2.05 -25.38
CA SER A 38 2.65 2.77 -26.38
C SER A 38 3.59 1.83 -27.14
N ILE A 39 4.24 0.89 -26.46
CA ILE A 39 5.08 -0.15 -27.08
C ILE A 39 4.21 -1.03 -28.00
N ALA A 40 3.09 -1.56 -27.50
CA ALA A 40 2.19 -2.42 -28.25
C ALA A 40 1.61 -1.72 -29.51
N LEU A 41 1.35 -0.42 -29.44
CA LEU A 41 0.91 0.39 -30.59
C LEU A 41 1.93 0.43 -31.73
N THR A 42 3.22 0.37 -31.42
CA THR A 42 4.29 0.37 -32.42
C THR A 42 4.51 -1.01 -33.04
N GLU A 43 4.21 -2.08 -32.30
CA GLU A 43 4.45 -3.46 -32.72
C GLU A 43 3.23 -4.13 -33.38
N THR A 44 2.01 -3.64 -33.13
CA THR A 44 0.79 -4.26 -33.68
C THR A 44 0.73 -4.13 -35.21
N ALA A 45 0.31 -5.20 -35.89
CA ALA A 45 0.13 -5.24 -37.34
C ALA A 45 -1.32 -4.96 -37.77
N SER A 46 -2.32 -5.32 -36.94
CA SER A 46 -3.74 -5.15 -37.27
C SER A 46 -4.19 -3.70 -37.05
N PRO A 47 -4.81 -3.05 -38.06
CA PRO A 47 -5.39 -1.71 -37.92
C PRO A 47 -6.46 -1.62 -36.83
N GLU A 48 -7.28 -2.65 -36.69
CA GLU A 48 -8.37 -2.73 -35.71
C GLU A 48 -7.82 -2.78 -34.29
N VAL A 49 -6.82 -3.62 -34.06
CA VAL A 49 -6.11 -3.71 -32.76
C VAL A 49 -5.39 -2.39 -32.45
N ARG A 50 -4.78 -1.74 -33.46
CA ARG A 50 -4.14 -0.43 -33.28
C ARG A 50 -5.13 0.64 -32.83
N ALA A 51 -6.32 0.67 -33.42
CA ALA A 51 -7.38 1.60 -33.03
C ALA A 51 -7.84 1.36 -31.57
N LEU A 52 -8.04 0.10 -31.19
CA LEU A 52 -8.39 -0.29 -29.81
C LEU A 52 -7.31 0.16 -28.81
N LEU A 53 -6.04 -0.19 -29.07
CA LEU A 53 -4.93 0.16 -28.18
C LEU A 53 -4.75 1.68 -28.05
N ARG A 54 -5.03 2.43 -29.13
CA ARG A 54 -5.00 3.90 -29.08
C ARG A 54 -6.05 4.45 -28.13
N ASN A 55 -7.25 3.89 -28.14
CA ASN A 55 -8.31 4.28 -27.20
C ASN A 55 -7.92 3.95 -25.75
N HIS A 56 -7.37 2.76 -25.50
CA HIS A 56 -6.88 2.40 -24.17
C HIS A 56 -5.72 3.30 -23.71
N LEU A 57 -4.82 3.70 -24.60
CA LEU A 57 -3.74 4.63 -24.27
C LEU A 57 -4.31 5.97 -23.80
N MET A 58 -5.27 6.53 -24.53
CA MET A 58 -5.91 7.78 -24.15
C MET A 58 -6.66 7.68 -22.82
N GLN A 59 -7.36 6.57 -22.57
CA GLN A 59 -8.02 6.29 -21.30
C GLN A 59 -7.01 6.16 -20.14
N GLY A 60 -5.88 5.47 -20.37
CA GLY A 60 -4.81 5.33 -19.37
C GLY A 60 -4.14 6.66 -19.01
N ILE A 61 -3.95 7.55 -19.99
CA ILE A 61 -3.45 8.91 -19.76
C ILE A 61 -4.44 9.72 -18.91
N ALA A 62 -5.74 9.69 -19.25
CA ALA A 62 -6.78 10.36 -18.48
C ALA A 62 -6.85 9.82 -17.05
N LEU A 63 -6.82 8.51 -16.87
CA LEU A 63 -6.81 7.87 -15.55
C LEU A 63 -5.60 8.28 -14.72
N HIS A 64 -4.39 8.26 -15.31
CA HIS A 64 -3.19 8.72 -14.63
C HIS A 64 -3.33 10.18 -14.17
N GLN A 65 -3.91 11.05 -15.01
CA GLN A 65 -4.19 12.44 -14.64
C GLN A 65 -5.15 12.52 -13.45
N GLU A 66 -6.30 11.86 -13.50
CA GLU A 66 -7.30 11.86 -12.41
C GLU A 66 -6.71 11.40 -11.07
N ILE A 67 -5.92 10.32 -11.07
CA ILE A 67 -5.22 9.81 -9.87
C ILE A 67 -4.23 10.87 -9.37
N SER A 68 -3.40 11.43 -10.25
CA SER A 68 -2.39 12.42 -9.85
C SER A 68 -3.03 13.68 -9.25
N GLU A 69 -4.12 14.17 -9.83
CA GLU A 69 -4.86 15.33 -9.32
C GLU A 69 -5.50 15.04 -7.97
N LEU A 70 -6.07 13.84 -7.78
CA LEU A 70 -6.58 13.40 -6.49
C LEU A 70 -5.48 13.43 -5.42
N MET A 71 -4.31 12.84 -5.72
CA MET A 71 -3.19 12.80 -4.79
C MET A 71 -2.66 14.20 -4.46
N ILE A 72 -2.61 15.11 -5.43
CA ILE A 72 -2.24 16.52 -5.20
C ILE A 72 -3.25 17.22 -4.29
N ARG A 73 -4.56 17.07 -4.56
CA ARG A 73 -5.62 17.66 -3.71
C ARG A 73 -5.55 17.15 -2.28
N LYS A 74 -5.23 15.87 -2.10
CA LYS A 74 -5.10 15.20 -0.81
C LYS A 74 -3.75 15.42 -0.11
N LYS A 75 -2.80 16.12 -0.75
CA LYS A 75 -1.43 16.32 -0.24
C LYS A 75 -0.67 15.00 -0.05
N TRP A 76 -1.00 14.01 -0.87
CA TRP A 76 -0.28 12.74 -0.95
C TRP A 76 0.82 12.76 -2.01
N PHE A 77 0.84 13.80 -2.85
CA PHE A 77 1.81 13.98 -3.93
C PHE A 77 2.06 15.46 -4.20
N HIS A 78 3.34 15.86 -4.21
CA HIS A 78 3.83 17.24 -4.35
C HIS A 78 4.77 17.33 -5.57
N PRO A 79 4.26 17.22 -6.81
CA PRO A 79 5.09 17.12 -8.01
C PRO A 79 5.91 18.37 -8.33
N TYR A 80 5.49 19.55 -7.83
CA TYR A 80 6.16 20.83 -8.10
C TYR A 80 7.09 21.27 -6.95
N GLU A 81 6.89 20.72 -5.75
CA GLU A 81 7.62 21.06 -4.52
C GLU A 81 8.52 19.89 -4.10
N LEU A 82 9.64 19.71 -4.79
CA LEU A 82 10.54 18.56 -4.58
C LEU A 82 11.05 18.40 -3.13
N ASN A 83 11.25 19.51 -2.41
CA ASN A 83 11.66 19.46 -1.01
C ASN A 83 10.55 18.89 -0.11
N GLU A 84 9.30 19.23 -0.36
CA GLU A 84 8.14 18.69 0.36
C GLU A 84 7.95 17.21 0.01
N GLN A 85 8.00 16.86 -1.28
CA GLN A 85 7.91 15.48 -1.73
C GLN A 85 9.00 14.61 -1.10
N TYR A 86 10.24 15.09 -1.04
CA TYR A 86 11.35 14.36 -0.41
C TYR A 86 11.08 14.07 1.07
N GLN A 87 10.55 15.05 1.82
CA GLN A 87 10.20 14.83 3.23
C GLN A 87 9.07 13.81 3.38
N LEU A 88 8.06 13.88 2.52
CA LEU A 88 6.95 12.92 2.47
C LEU A 88 7.43 11.51 2.14
N ASP A 89 8.36 11.37 1.19
CA ASP A 89 8.96 10.08 0.81
C ASP A 89 9.76 9.47 1.97
N GLN A 90 10.55 10.30 2.68
CA GLN A 90 11.29 9.86 3.86
C GLN A 90 10.37 9.42 5.00
N LEU A 91 9.24 10.12 5.20
CA LEU A 91 8.22 9.72 6.17
C LEU A 91 7.59 8.39 5.77
N SER A 92 7.20 8.25 4.49
CA SER A 92 6.60 7.02 3.95
C SER A 92 7.55 5.82 4.08
N ALA A 93 8.84 5.99 3.82
CA ALA A 93 9.84 4.94 4.00
C ALA A 93 9.96 4.49 5.46
N LYS A 94 9.99 5.43 6.41
CA LYS A 94 10.03 5.11 7.85
C LYS A 94 8.77 4.38 8.30
N ASN A 95 7.60 4.83 7.83
CA ASN A 95 6.32 4.19 8.11
C ASN A 95 6.29 2.74 7.60
N THR A 96 6.76 2.48 6.38
CA THR A 96 6.86 1.11 5.84
C THR A 96 7.75 0.22 6.70
N VAL A 97 8.91 0.72 7.16
CA VAL A 97 9.78 -0.03 8.08
C VAL A 97 9.07 -0.32 9.40
N MET A 98 8.37 0.67 9.97
CA MET A 98 7.61 0.50 11.21
C MET A 98 6.53 -0.58 11.06
N ILE A 99 5.74 -0.53 9.99
CA ILE A 99 4.71 -1.54 9.70
C ILE A 99 5.35 -2.93 9.55
N GLY A 100 6.45 -3.04 8.82
CA GLY A 100 7.17 -4.31 8.64
C GLY A 100 7.75 -4.90 9.95
N GLN A 101 7.91 -4.08 10.99
CA GLN A 101 8.36 -4.50 12.32
C GLN A 101 7.20 -4.80 13.29
N MET A 102 5.94 -4.60 12.88
CA MET A 102 4.79 -4.87 13.75
C MET A 102 4.64 -6.37 14.00
N ASN A 103 4.38 -6.73 15.26
CA ASN A 103 4.09 -8.11 15.65
C ASN A 103 2.59 -8.39 15.52
N LEU A 104 2.14 -8.64 14.29
CA LEU A 104 0.72 -8.81 13.95
C LEU A 104 0.16 -10.21 14.26
N PHE A 105 1.04 -11.19 14.43
CA PHE A 105 0.66 -12.59 14.59
C PHE A 105 1.38 -13.18 15.79
N PRO A 106 0.73 -14.09 16.54
CA PRO A 106 1.38 -14.79 17.63
C PRO A 106 2.52 -15.65 17.10
N GLY A 107 3.63 -15.71 17.85
CA GLY A 107 4.78 -16.55 17.50
C GLY A 107 4.48 -18.06 17.59
N ASP A 108 3.48 -18.45 18.38
CA ASP A 108 2.93 -19.81 18.43
C ASP A 108 1.47 -19.83 17.96
N THR A 109 1.19 -20.64 16.93
CA THR A 109 -0.15 -20.84 16.36
C THR A 109 -0.77 -22.18 16.77
N SER A 110 -0.12 -22.92 17.69
CA SER A 110 -0.64 -24.16 18.21
C SER A 110 -1.98 -23.94 18.94
N ARG A 111 -2.83 -24.97 18.99
CA ARG A 111 -4.10 -24.88 19.74
C ARG A 111 -3.89 -24.44 21.19
N LYS A 112 -2.76 -24.80 21.82
CA LYS A 112 -2.40 -24.36 23.17
C LYS A 112 -1.96 -22.90 23.21
N GLY A 113 -1.19 -22.44 22.23
CA GLY A 113 -0.73 -21.05 22.10
C GLY A 113 -1.81 -20.05 21.68
N MET A 114 -2.92 -20.53 21.10
CA MET A 114 -4.08 -19.69 20.73
C MET A 114 -5.02 -19.36 21.91
N PHE A 115 -4.75 -19.88 23.12
CA PHE A 115 -5.47 -19.49 24.33
C PHE A 115 -4.76 -18.31 24.99
N ASP A 116 -5.50 -17.23 25.26
CA ASP A 116 -5.11 -16.01 26.01
C ASP A 116 -4.40 -16.33 27.34
N ARG A 117 -4.72 -17.49 27.93
CA ARG A 117 -4.10 -18.05 29.14
C ARG A 117 -3.85 -19.53 28.92
N THR A 118 -2.67 -20.02 29.26
CA THR A 118 -2.54 -21.45 29.53
C THR A 118 -3.36 -21.74 30.80
N PRO A 119 -4.10 -22.87 30.87
CA PRO A 119 -4.90 -23.23 32.06
C PRO A 119 -4.11 -23.19 33.38
N ASP A 120 -2.79 -23.27 33.26
CA ASP A 120 -1.83 -23.44 34.34
C ASP A 120 -1.29 -22.10 34.88
N GLU A 121 -1.60 -20.95 34.26
CA GLU A 121 -1.17 -19.62 34.76
C GLU A 121 -1.80 -19.26 36.12
N HIS A 122 -2.87 -19.94 36.53
CA HIS A 122 -3.41 -19.85 37.89
C HIS A 122 -2.64 -20.71 38.91
N ILE A 123 -1.79 -21.64 38.46
CA ILE A 123 -0.98 -22.53 39.29
C ILE A 123 0.45 -22.02 39.23
N GLY A 124 0.77 -21.03 40.05
CA GLY A 124 2.10 -20.45 40.10
C GLY A 124 3.18 -21.51 40.35
N GLY A 125 4.18 -21.55 39.47
CA GLY A 125 5.54 -22.02 39.75
C GLY A 125 5.73 -23.49 40.11
N HIS A 126 6.58 -24.15 39.32
CA HIS A 126 7.38 -25.31 39.71
C HIS A 126 6.71 -26.66 40.04
N GLU A 127 5.46 -26.90 39.64
CA GLU A 127 4.96 -28.28 39.55
C GLU A 127 4.15 -28.50 38.26
N ALA A 128 4.88 -28.79 37.18
CA ALA A 128 4.43 -29.58 36.03
C ALA A 128 5.64 -30.26 35.38
#